data_AF-A0A151I539-F1
#
_entry.id   AF-A0A151I539-F1
#
_cell.length_a   1.000
_cell.length_b   1.000
_cell.length_c   1.000
_cell.angle_alpha   90.00
_cell.angle_beta   90.00
_cell.angle_gamma   90.00
#
_symmetry.space_group_name_H-M   'P 1'
#
loop_
_entity.id
_entity.type
_entity.pdbx_description
1 polymer ?
#
loop_
_entity_poly.entity_id
_entity_poly.type
_entity_poly.pdbx_seq_one_letter_code
_entity_poly.pdbx_strand_id
1 'polypeptide(L)'
;MNIIIINCKQMMRIATSLLTNGGNLSRKYATTVADYKITWVRPEKVSYLSSEKSGDQGLEIDVKSSDFAKIYKELPELKNASDIVKKIFTLQFLPRKETINIRRDKILELVQRHRLDQNSPEAISKYLTLSCFYFSVAIMTNDIHQLQEYLTKYPKNTKMKVKLLETIAKRRKMLKYLRQWDYRRFEWILEKLNLVYKPLPELPYQVTRKDSLRRLTEKHCNEFVQEKLDIYKKELKKLQKDFYIEKAEKLAFIREEEIACGLQPSVSEEDIAYTKQKAKECQT
;
A
#
# COMPACT_ATOMS: atom_id res chain seq x y z
N MET A 1 6.36 3.67 -61.41
CA MET A 1 7.46 4.63 -61.14
C MET A 1 7.26 5.47 -59.87
N ASN A 2 6.05 5.90 -59.51
CA ASN A 2 5.84 6.82 -58.37
C ASN A 2 6.12 6.23 -56.96
N ILE A 3 5.89 4.94 -56.73
CA ILE A 3 6.05 4.31 -55.39
C ILE A 3 7.52 4.24 -54.96
N ILE A 4 8.43 3.94 -55.89
CA ILE A 4 9.88 3.85 -55.61
C ILE A 4 10.44 5.23 -55.24
N ILE A 5 10.02 6.27 -55.95
CA ILE A 5 10.44 7.66 -55.69
C ILE A 5 9.93 8.14 -54.32
N ILE A 6 8.71 7.76 -53.92
CA ILE A 6 8.14 8.10 -52.61
C ILE A 6 8.94 7.43 -51.48
N ASN A 7 9.28 6.15 -51.62
CA ASN A 7 10.06 5.42 -50.63
C ASN A 7 11.49 5.99 -50.49
N CYS A 8 12.15 6.36 -51.60
CA CYS A 8 13.47 6.99 -51.57
C CYS A 8 13.45 8.36 -50.88
N LYS A 9 12.41 9.18 -51.11
CA LYS A 9 12.23 10.47 -50.43
C LYS A 9 11.97 10.30 -48.93
N GLN A 10 11.25 9.26 -48.54
CA GLN A 10 11.00 8.95 -47.13
C GLN A 10 12.26 8.46 -46.41
N MET A 11 13.06 7.60 -47.06
CA MET A 11 14.36 7.18 -46.54
C MET A 11 15.35 8.33 -46.42
N MET A 12 15.43 9.22 -47.40
CA MET A 12 16.27 10.42 -47.33
C MET A 12 15.85 11.35 -46.20
N ARG A 13 14.55 11.53 -45.94
CA ARG A 13 14.05 12.31 -44.79
C ARG A 13 14.41 11.69 -43.45
N ILE A 14 14.33 10.36 -43.34
CA ILE A 14 14.75 9.64 -42.13
C ILE A 14 16.27 9.82 -41.92
N ALA A 15 17.08 9.61 -42.96
CA ALA A 15 18.53 9.78 -42.89
C ALA A 15 18.95 11.22 -42.53
N THR A 16 18.30 12.24 -43.12
CA THR A 16 18.60 13.64 -42.79
C THR A 16 18.17 14.00 -41.37
N SER A 17 17.02 13.49 -40.88
CA SER A 17 16.61 13.68 -39.48
C SER A 17 17.55 13.04 -38.46
N LEU A 18 18.19 11.92 -38.81
CA LEU A 18 19.18 11.25 -37.98
C LEU A 18 20.50 12.03 -37.97
N LEU A 19 20.91 12.56 -39.12
CA LEU A 19 22.12 13.38 -39.26
C LEU A 19 22.00 14.74 -38.57
N THR A 20 20.85 15.41 -38.68
CA THR A 20 20.61 16.71 -38.02
C THR A 20 20.48 16.59 -36.51
N ASN A 21 19.99 15.45 -36.00
CA ASN A 21 19.97 15.16 -34.56
C ASN A 21 21.29 14.59 -34.01
N GLY A 22 22.32 14.38 -34.85
CA GLY A 22 23.64 13.90 -34.41
C GLY A 22 24.30 14.80 -33.38
N GLY A 23 24.09 16.12 -33.48
CA GLY A 23 24.58 17.09 -32.48
C GLY A 23 23.93 16.98 -31.11
N ASN A 24 22.70 16.44 -31.03
CA ASN A 24 21.99 16.19 -29.77
C ASN A 24 22.46 14.91 -29.08
N LEU A 25 23.13 14.00 -29.79
CA LEU A 25 23.79 12.82 -29.21
C LEU A 25 25.15 13.17 -28.58
N SER A 26 25.80 14.24 -29.03
CA SER A 26 27.14 14.66 -28.60
C SER A 26 27.13 15.61 -27.38
N ARG A 27 25.99 16.23 -27.07
CA ARG A 27 25.88 17.02 -25.83
C ARG A 27 25.89 16.08 -24.62
N LYS A 28 27.08 15.90 -24.06
CA LYS A 28 27.34 15.26 -22.76
C LYS A 28 26.75 16.08 -21.61
N TYR A 29 25.46 16.36 -21.63
CA TYR A 29 24.73 16.80 -20.44
C TYR A 29 24.62 15.57 -19.53
N ALA A 30 25.58 15.35 -18.64
CA ALA A 30 25.58 14.29 -17.61
C ALA A 30 24.80 13.02 -18.04
N THR A 31 25.28 12.33 -19.09
CA THR A 31 24.45 11.39 -19.86
C THR A 31 24.27 10.02 -19.20
N THR A 32 24.89 9.75 -18.05
CA THR A 32 24.63 8.52 -17.32
C THR A 32 24.37 8.78 -15.85
N VAL A 33 23.13 8.52 -15.46
CA VAL A 33 22.70 8.12 -14.11
C VAL A 33 23.66 7.14 -13.42
N ALA A 34 24.62 6.53 -14.12
CA ALA A 34 25.69 5.69 -13.59
C ALA A 34 26.80 6.44 -12.83
N ASP A 35 27.01 7.75 -13.07
CA ASP A 35 28.07 8.53 -12.40
C ASP A 35 27.73 8.76 -10.92
N TYR A 36 26.46 9.01 -10.66
CA TYR A 36 25.86 8.93 -9.34
C TYR A 36 25.51 7.46 -9.12
N LYS A 37 25.77 6.83 -7.98
CA LYS A 37 25.50 5.39 -7.74
C LYS A 37 23.98 5.06 -7.64
N ILE A 38 23.16 5.67 -8.50
CA ILE A 38 21.70 5.61 -8.50
C ILE A 38 21.26 4.62 -9.57
N THR A 39 20.96 3.38 -9.17
CA THR A 39 20.39 2.40 -10.10
C THR A 39 18.87 2.42 -10.01
N TRP A 40 18.20 2.70 -11.13
CA TRP A 40 16.75 2.55 -11.21
C TRP A 40 16.39 1.15 -11.69
N VAL A 41 15.74 0.38 -10.82
CA VAL A 41 15.09 -0.90 -11.16
C VAL A 41 13.59 -0.67 -11.17
N ARG A 42 12.90 -1.14 -12.23
CA ARG A 42 11.43 -1.06 -12.29
C ARG A 42 10.84 -1.96 -11.20
N PRO A 43 9.98 -1.43 -10.32
CA PRO A 43 9.30 -2.26 -9.33
C PRO A 43 8.47 -3.36 -10.00
N GLU A 44 8.52 -4.57 -9.43
CA GLU A 44 7.70 -5.67 -9.88
C GLU A 44 6.22 -5.39 -9.65
N LYS A 45 5.38 -5.79 -10.62
CA LYS A 45 3.94 -5.65 -10.48
C LYS A 45 3.41 -6.77 -9.60
N VAL A 46 2.84 -6.41 -8.46
CA VAL A 46 2.11 -7.34 -7.59
C VAL A 46 1.08 -8.11 -8.41
N SER A 47 1.17 -9.44 -8.40
CA SER A 47 0.27 -10.31 -9.13
C SER A 47 -1.17 -10.14 -8.65
N TYR A 48 -2.13 -10.19 -9.56
CA TYR A 48 -3.56 -10.13 -9.23
C TYR A 48 -4.05 -11.35 -8.45
N LEU A 49 -3.30 -12.45 -8.47
CA LEU A 49 -3.58 -13.66 -7.68
C LEU A 49 -3.05 -13.57 -6.24
N SER A 50 -2.13 -12.65 -5.97
CA SER A 50 -1.57 -12.52 -4.63
C SER A 50 -2.60 -11.97 -3.64
N SER A 51 -2.55 -12.50 -2.42
CA SER A 51 -3.21 -11.94 -1.23
C SER A 51 -2.84 -10.48 -1.01
N GLU A 52 -1.60 -10.09 -1.33
CA GLU A 52 -1.16 -8.72 -1.24
C GLU A 52 -2.00 -7.76 -2.10
N LYS A 53 -2.44 -8.19 -3.29
CA LYS A 53 -3.29 -7.34 -4.13
C LYS A 53 -4.70 -7.23 -3.58
N SER A 54 -5.30 -8.32 -3.14
CA SER A 54 -6.69 -8.31 -2.67
C SER A 54 -6.82 -7.71 -1.26
N GLY A 55 -5.81 -7.91 -0.41
CA GLY A 55 -5.83 -7.59 1.02
C GLY A 55 -6.32 -8.75 1.89
N ASP A 56 -6.44 -9.97 1.34
CA ASP A 56 -6.95 -11.13 2.07
C ASP A 56 -5.81 -11.86 2.77
N GLN A 57 -5.87 -12.04 4.09
CA GLN A 57 -4.85 -12.81 4.82
C GLN A 57 -5.15 -14.31 4.87
N GLY A 58 -6.28 -14.73 4.31
CA GLY A 58 -6.74 -16.12 4.30
C GLY A 58 -7.84 -16.32 5.34
N LEU A 59 -8.97 -16.85 4.87
CA LEU A 59 -10.10 -17.24 5.71
C LEU A 59 -10.28 -18.76 5.59
N GLU A 60 -10.02 -19.46 6.68
CA GLU A 60 -10.19 -20.92 6.76
C GLU A 60 -11.68 -21.23 6.92
N ILE A 61 -12.29 -21.75 5.85
CA ILE A 61 -13.70 -22.19 5.88
C ILE A 61 -13.70 -23.68 5.58
N ASP A 62 -13.99 -24.48 6.60
CA ASP A 62 -14.10 -25.93 6.47
C ASP A 62 -15.35 -26.27 5.66
N VAL A 63 -15.20 -26.58 4.38
CA VAL A 63 -16.26 -27.16 3.54
C VAL A 63 -15.78 -28.52 3.07
N LYS A 64 -16.36 -29.58 3.63
CA LYS A 64 -15.98 -30.95 3.31
C LYS A 64 -16.79 -31.45 2.13
N SER A 65 -16.18 -32.28 1.30
CA SER A 65 -16.89 -32.93 0.17
C SER A 65 -18.03 -33.85 0.64
N SER A 66 -17.99 -34.31 1.89
CA SER A 66 -19.04 -35.11 2.53
C SER A 66 -20.26 -34.30 2.98
N ASP A 67 -20.17 -32.96 3.01
CA ASP A 67 -21.28 -32.13 3.46
C ASP A 67 -22.47 -32.26 2.48
N PHE A 68 -23.69 -32.15 3.00
CA PHE A 68 -24.90 -32.09 2.17
C PHE A 68 -25.09 -30.71 1.54
N ALA A 69 -25.71 -30.67 0.35
CA ALA A 69 -26.13 -29.41 -0.24
C ALA A 69 -27.10 -28.66 0.69
N LYS A 70 -27.05 -27.32 0.67
CA LYS A 70 -27.93 -26.46 1.48
C LYS A 70 -29.40 -26.87 1.37
N ILE A 71 -29.88 -27.09 0.16
CA ILE A 71 -31.29 -27.38 -0.16
C ILE A 71 -31.75 -28.70 0.48
N TYR A 72 -30.85 -29.69 0.56
CA TYR A 72 -31.18 -31.03 1.03
C TYR A 72 -30.92 -31.23 2.52
N LYS A 73 -30.17 -30.33 3.16
CA LYS A 73 -29.75 -30.44 4.57
C LYS A 73 -30.94 -30.51 5.55
N GLU A 74 -32.05 -29.85 5.22
CA GLU A 74 -33.22 -29.74 6.09
C GLU A 74 -34.33 -30.74 5.76
N LEU A 75 -34.15 -31.60 4.74
CA LEU A 75 -35.20 -32.55 4.33
C LEU A 75 -35.31 -33.73 5.30
N PRO A 76 -36.51 -34.00 5.84
CA PRO A 76 -36.72 -35.13 6.75
C PRO A 76 -36.59 -36.48 6.03
N GLU A 77 -36.93 -36.54 4.74
CA GLU A 77 -36.89 -37.80 3.96
C GLU A 77 -35.47 -38.33 3.82
N LEU A 78 -34.47 -37.44 3.78
CA LEU A 78 -33.07 -37.81 3.60
C LEU A 78 -32.51 -38.55 4.82
N LYS A 79 -33.08 -38.35 6.01
CA LYS A 79 -32.69 -39.08 7.23
C LYS A 79 -33.00 -40.57 7.12
N ASN A 80 -34.16 -40.89 6.55
CA ASN A 80 -34.67 -42.25 6.37
C ASN A 80 -34.17 -42.93 5.09
N ALA A 81 -33.51 -42.18 4.19
CA ALA A 81 -33.00 -42.70 2.94
C ALA A 81 -31.80 -43.66 3.13
N SER A 82 -31.57 -44.52 2.13
CA SER A 82 -30.43 -45.42 2.08
C SER A 82 -29.10 -44.67 1.95
N ASP A 83 -28.00 -45.30 2.35
CA ASP A 83 -26.68 -44.67 2.37
C ASP A 83 -26.19 -44.25 0.97
N ILE A 84 -26.59 -45.01 -0.06
CA ILE A 84 -26.31 -44.67 -1.47
C ILE A 84 -27.00 -43.37 -1.85
N VAL A 85 -28.27 -43.21 -1.47
CA VAL A 85 -29.04 -41.99 -1.74
C VAL A 85 -28.44 -40.81 -0.98
N LYS A 86 -28.08 -40.99 0.30
CA LYS A 86 -27.37 -39.97 1.09
C LYS A 86 -26.07 -39.53 0.40
N LYS A 87 -25.28 -40.48 -0.11
CA LYS A 87 -24.02 -40.20 -0.82
C LYS A 87 -24.23 -39.34 -2.06
N ILE A 88 -25.27 -39.59 -2.86
CA ILE A 88 -25.59 -38.81 -4.08
C ILE A 88 -25.85 -37.32 -3.75
N PHE A 89 -26.45 -37.03 -2.60
CA PHE A 89 -26.77 -35.66 -2.18
C PHE A 89 -25.62 -34.92 -1.45
N THR A 90 -24.43 -35.55 -1.37
CA THR A 90 -23.22 -34.90 -0.85
C THR A 90 -22.56 -33.99 -1.89
N LEU A 91 -21.81 -32.99 -1.43
CA LEU A 91 -21.11 -32.03 -2.28
C LEU A 91 -20.13 -32.68 -3.26
N GLN A 92 -19.61 -33.87 -2.97
CA GLN A 92 -18.73 -34.61 -3.86
C GLN A 92 -19.38 -34.91 -5.22
N PHE A 93 -20.68 -35.21 -5.25
CA PHE A 93 -21.41 -35.61 -6.45
C PHE A 93 -22.18 -34.45 -7.09
N LEU A 94 -22.20 -33.28 -6.44
CA LEU A 94 -22.91 -32.10 -6.91
C LEU A 94 -21.99 -31.16 -7.70
N PRO A 95 -22.57 -30.27 -8.53
CA PRO A 95 -21.79 -29.26 -9.23
C PRO A 95 -21.03 -28.35 -8.25
N ARG A 96 -19.83 -27.90 -8.65
CA ARG A 96 -18.97 -26.98 -7.85
C ARG A 96 -19.73 -25.75 -7.33
N LYS A 97 -20.77 -25.29 -8.05
CA LYS A 97 -21.64 -24.18 -7.64
C LYS A 97 -22.24 -24.39 -6.26
N GLU A 98 -22.59 -25.63 -5.88
CA GLU A 98 -23.18 -25.91 -4.57
C GLU A 98 -22.16 -25.80 -3.45
N THR A 99 -20.92 -26.27 -3.66
CA THR A 99 -19.81 -26.06 -2.73
C THR A 99 -19.56 -24.57 -2.51
N ILE A 100 -19.59 -23.77 -3.59
CA ILE A 100 -19.43 -22.31 -3.52
C ILE A 100 -20.58 -21.66 -2.75
N ASN A 101 -21.83 -22.10 -2.96
CA ASN A 101 -22.98 -21.57 -2.24
C ASN A 101 -22.86 -21.83 -0.73
N ILE A 102 -22.43 -23.03 -0.33
CA ILE A 102 -22.23 -23.36 1.09
C ILE A 102 -21.09 -22.54 1.69
N ARG A 103 -19.96 -22.42 0.98
CA ARG A 103 -18.84 -21.58 1.43
C ARG A 103 -19.30 -20.13 1.64
N ARG A 104 -20.06 -19.60 0.69
CA ARG A 104 -20.65 -18.26 0.75
C ARG A 104 -21.56 -18.10 1.96
N ASP A 105 -22.43 -19.06 2.23
CA ASP A 105 -23.34 -19.03 3.38
C ASP A 105 -22.58 -19.07 4.71
N LYS A 106 -21.56 -19.92 4.83
CA LYS A 106 -20.70 -19.97 6.02
C LYS A 106 -19.99 -18.64 6.27
N ILE A 107 -19.49 -17.98 5.22
CA ILE A 107 -18.86 -16.64 5.35
C ILE A 107 -19.90 -15.59 5.74
N LEU A 108 -21.11 -15.65 5.16
CA LEU A 108 -22.19 -14.74 5.51
C LEU A 108 -22.61 -14.88 6.97
N GLU A 109 -22.65 -16.11 7.48
CA GLU A 109 -22.99 -16.40 8.88
C GLU A 109 -22.05 -15.70 9.88
N LEU A 110 -20.79 -15.50 9.52
CA LEU A 110 -19.82 -14.78 10.35
C LEU A 110 -20.12 -13.28 10.50
N VAL A 111 -20.82 -12.70 9.53
CA VAL A 111 -20.94 -11.24 9.34
C VAL A 111 -22.39 -10.74 9.40
N GLN A 112 -23.38 -11.63 9.27
CA GLN A 112 -24.80 -11.29 9.30
C GLN A 112 -25.25 -10.76 10.66
N ARG A 113 -26.15 -9.77 10.67
CA ARG A 113 -26.78 -9.24 11.91
C ARG A 113 -27.81 -10.21 12.47
N HIS A 114 -28.64 -10.72 11.58
CA HIS A 114 -29.73 -11.63 11.86
C HIS A 114 -29.91 -12.58 10.69
N ARG A 115 -30.66 -13.68 10.87
CA ARG A 115 -30.80 -14.75 9.86
C ARG A 115 -31.32 -14.29 8.50
N LEU A 116 -32.16 -13.25 8.48
CA LEU A 116 -32.76 -12.71 7.25
C LEU A 116 -32.04 -11.43 6.77
N ASP A 117 -30.77 -11.25 7.12
CA ASP A 117 -30.02 -10.05 6.72
C ASP A 117 -29.65 -10.19 5.25
N GLN A 118 -30.36 -9.45 4.39
CA GLN A 118 -30.22 -9.55 2.94
C GLN A 118 -29.80 -8.22 2.30
N ASN A 119 -29.81 -7.11 3.05
CA ASN A 119 -29.64 -5.76 2.51
C ASN A 119 -28.49 -4.97 3.16
N SER A 120 -27.86 -5.51 4.21
CA SER A 120 -26.78 -4.80 4.87
C SER A 120 -25.48 -4.81 4.06
N PRO A 121 -24.68 -3.71 4.08
CA PRO A 121 -23.35 -3.67 3.46
C PRO A 121 -22.42 -4.83 3.79
N GLU A 122 -22.68 -5.47 4.94
CA GLU A 122 -21.88 -6.54 5.48
C GLU A 122 -22.34 -7.91 4.94
N ALA A 123 -23.66 -8.13 4.85
CA ALA A 123 -24.26 -9.43 4.59
C ALA A 123 -25.37 -9.48 3.51
N ILE A 124 -25.38 -8.58 2.50
CA ILE A 124 -26.33 -8.68 1.37
C ILE A 124 -26.34 -10.06 0.73
N SER A 125 -27.46 -10.77 0.76
CA SER A 125 -27.61 -12.09 0.17
C SER A 125 -28.32 -12.06 -1.19
N LYS A 126 -28.11 -13.13 -1.94
CA LYS A 126 -28.23 -13.27 -3.40
C LYS A 126 -29.67 -13.25 -3.94
N TYR A 127 -30.70 -13.28 -3.09
CA TYR A 127 -32.06 -13.66 -3.50
C TYR A 127 -32.97 -12.52 -3.97
N LEU A 128 -32.52 -11.27 -3.90
CA LEU A 128 -33.19 -10.18 -4.57
C LEU A 128 -32.23 -9.64 -5.62
N THR A 129 -32.44 -9.94 -6.90
CA THR A 129 -32.42 -8.91 -7.96
C THR A 129 -32.50 -9.46 -9.39
N LEU A 130 -33.54 -8.99 -10.10
CA LEU A 130 -33.51 -8.64 -11.51
C LEU A 130 -32.84 -7.27 -11.79
N SER A 131 -32.37 -6.54 -10.77
CA SER A 131 -31.56 -5.32 -10.96
C SER A 131 -30.21 -5.37 -10.23
N CYS A 132 -29.14 -5.42 -11.00
CA CYS A 132 -27.75 -5.29 -10.60
C CYS A 132 -27.52 -4.31 -9.43
N PHE A 133 -27.40 -4.78 -8.18
CA PHE A 133 -26.45 -4.19 -7.23
C PHE A 133 -26.21 -5.13 -6.02
N TYR A 134 -25.32 -6.13 -6.13
CA TYR A 134 -24.93 -6.99 -4.98
C TYR A 134 -23.65 -6.44 -4.30
N PHE A 135 -23.75 -5.86 -3.10
CA PHE A 135 -22.71 -5.02 -2.46
C PHE A 135 -22.19 -5.51 -1.11
N SER A 136 -22.06 -6.82 -0.88
CA SER A 136 -21.53 -7.32 0.40
C SER A 136 -20.04 -7.65 0.37
N VAL A 137 -19.33 -7.21 1.41
CA VAL A 137 -17.90 -7.48 1.59
C VAL A 137 -17.62 -8.98 1.75
N ALA A 138 -18.45 -9.69 2.51
CA ALA A 138 -18.37 -11.14 2.73
C ALA A 138 -18.41 -11.93 1.41
N ILE A 139 -19.37 -11.59 0.56
CA ILE A 139 -19.56 -12.26 -0.74
C ILE A 139 -18.45 -11.93 -1.72
N MET A 140 -18.07 -10.66 -1.82
CA MET A 140 -16.97 -10.27 -2.68
C MET A 140 -15.68 -10.99 -2.27
N THR A 141 -15.49 -11.23 -0.98
CA THR A 141 -14.37 -12.03 -0.46
C THR A 141 -14.46 -13.48 -0.94
N ASN A 142 -15.60 -14.16 -0.77
CA ASN A 142 -15.78 -15.51 -1.33
C ASN A 142 -15.52 -15.57 -2.84
N ASP A 143 -16.08 -14.61 -3.58
CA ASP A 143 -15.97 -14.55 -5.03
C ASP A 143 -14.51 -14.31 -5.46
N ILE A 144 -13.75 -13.48 -4.73
CA ILE A 144 -12.31 -13.27 -4.97
C ILE A 144 -11.54 -14.58 -4.80
N HIS A 145 -11.75 -15.30 -3.71
CA HIS A 145 -11.09 -16.59 -3.48
C HIS A 145 -11.42 -17.60 -4.59
N GLN A 146 -12.69 -17.71 -4.96
CA GLN A 146 -13.12 -18.60 -6.04
C GLN A 146 -12.49 -18.21 -7.40
N LEU A 147 -12.45 -16.92 -7.71
CA LEU A 147 -11.88 -16.41 -8.95
C LEU A 147 -10.37 -16.61 -8.99
N GLN A 148 -9.67 -16.43 -7.86
CA GLN A 148 -8.25 -16.74 -7.73
C GLN A 148 -7.97 -18.22 -7.97
N GLU A 149 -8.69 -19.13 -7.29
CA GLU A 149 -8.57 -20.59 -7.53
C GLU A 149 -8.81 -20.95 -9.00
N TYR A 150 -9.83 -20.34 -9.63
CA TYR A 150 -10.14 -20.58 -11.03
C TYR A 150 -9.03 -20.08 -11.96
N LEU A 151 -8.50 -18.88 -11.73
CA LEU A 151 -7.45 -18.28 -12.55
C LEU A 151 -6.08 -18.93 -12.34
N THR A 152 -5.82 -19.52 -11.17
CA THR A 152 -4.65 -20.37 -10.95
C THR A 152 -4.68 -21.58 -11.88
N LYS A 153 -5.85 -22.21 -12.07
CA LYS A 153 -6.03 -23.33 -13.02
C LYS A 153 -6.08 -22.88 -14.48
N TYR A 154 -6.69 -21.72 -14.76
CA TYR A 154 -6.94 -21.22 -16.11
C TYR A 154 -6.47 -19.75 -16.27
N PRO A 155 -5.15 -19.50 -16.30
CA PRO A 155 -4.58 -18.15 -16.25
C PRO A 155 -4.85 -17.31 -17.51
N LYS A 156 -5.14 -17.96 -18.65
CA LYS A 156 -5.40 -17.29 -19.93
C LYS A 156 -6.81 -16.69 -20.05
N ASN A 157 -7.70 -16.94 -19.09
CA ASN A 157 -9.08 -16.44 -19.17
C ASN A 157 -9.18 -14.95 -18.77
N THR A 158 -9.08 -14.07 -19.76
CA THR A 158 -9.11 -12.61 -19.57
C THR A 158 -10.43 -12.11 -18.97
N LYS A 159 -11.57 -12.68 -19.35
CA LYS A 159 -12.89 -12.26 -18.84
C LYS A 159 -12.98 -12.45 -17.33
N MET A 160 -12.48 -13.59 -16.84
CA MET A 160 -12.47 -13.90 -15.41
C MET A 160 -11.44 -13.06 -14.65
N LYS A 161 -10.30 -12.74 -15.28
CA LYS A 161 -9.32 -11.80 -14.74
C LYS A 161 -9.90 -10.40 -14.55
N VAL A 162 -10.63 -9.89 -15.54
CA VAL A 162 -11.32 -8.58 -15.44
C VAL A 162 -12.33 -8.62 -14.29
N LYS A 163 -13.16 -9.68 -14.23
CA LYS A 163 -14.12 -9.87 -13.14
C LYS A 163 -13.45 -9.86 -11.77
N LEU A 164 -12.32 -10.54 -11.60
CA LEU A 164 -11.56 -10.54 -10.35
C LEU A 164 -11.12 -9.13 -9.95
N LEU A 165 -10.53 -8.37 -10.88
CA LEU A 165 -10.06 -7.01 -10.63
C LEU A 165 -11.21 -6.06 -10.28
N GLU A 166 -12.34 -6.18 -10.97
CA GLU A 166 -13.55 -5.42 -10.67
C GLU A 166 -14.10 -5.76 -9.28
N THR A 167 -14.16 -7.04 -8.91
CA THR A 167 -14.63 -7.46 -7.57
C THR A 167 -13.71 -6.91 -6.48
N ILE A 168 -12.38 -6.95 -6.66
CA ILE A 168 -11.42 -6.34 -5.71
C ILE A 168 -11.68 -4.83 -5.59
N ALA A 169 -11.87 -4.13 -6.71
CA ALA A 169 -12.14 -2.69 -6.71
C ALA A 169 -13.48 -2.34 -6.04
N LYS A 170 -14.55 -3.09 -6.33
CA LYS A 170 -15.88 -2.94 -5.71
C LYS A 170 -15.81 -3.17 -4.20
N ARG A 171 -15.09 -4.20 -3.74
CA ARG A 171 -14.90 -4.46 -2.31
C ARG A 171 -14.17 -3.33 -1.61
N ARG A 172 -13.09 -2.81 -2.21
CA ARG A 172 -12.35 -1.65 -1.67
C ARG A 172 -13.25 -0.42 -1.56
N LYS A 173 -14.08 -0.16 -2.58
CA LYS A 173 -15.07 0.91 -2.56
C LYS A 173 -16.07 0.72 -1.41
N MET A 174 -16.53 -0.50 -1.18
CA MET A 174 -17.48 -0.80 -0.10
C MET A 174 -16.85 -0.63 1.29
N LEU A 175 -15.61 -1.09 1.48
CA LEU A 175 -14.86 -0.87 2.72
C LEU A 175 -14.64 0.62 3.01
N LYS A 176 -14.40 1.43 1.96
CA LYS A 176 -14.32 2.90 2.10
C LYS A 176 -15.64 3.48 2.60
N TYR A 177 -16.78 3.06 2.04
CA TYR A 177 -18.09 3.54 2.49
C TYR A 177 -18.39 3.12 3.92
N LEU A 178 -18.14 1.85 4.27
CA LEU A 178 -18.30 1.33 5.62
C LEU A 178 -17.47 2.14 6.63
N ARG A 179 -16.20 2.41 6.31
CA ARG A 179 -15.32 3.23 7.16
C ARG A 179 -15.86 4.65 7.41
N GLN A 180 -16.57 5.22 6.43
CA GLN A 180 -17.17 6.55 6.56
C GLN A 180 -18.50 6.53 7.34
N TRP A 181 -19.28 5.45 7.20
CA TRP A 181 -20.62 5.34 7.78
C TRP A 181 -20.58 4.83 9.22
N ASP A 182 -19.88 3.72 9.47
CA ASP A 182 -19.76 3.09 10.79
C ASP A 182 -18.38 2.47 10.95
N TYR A 183 -17.52 3.19 11.67
CA TYR A 183 -16.13 2.80 11.85
C TYR A 183 -15.96 1.53 12.72
N ARG A 184 -16.76 1.39 13.78
CA ARG A 184 -16.71 0.22 14.68
C ARG A 184 -17.02 -1.04 13.91
N ARG A 185 -18.02 -0.93 13.04
CA ARG A 185 -18.46 -2.04 12.19
C ARG A 185 -17.46 -2.36 11.09
N PHE A 186 -16.81 -1.35 10.53
CA PHE A 186 -15.71 -1.53 9.61
C PHE A 186 -14.57 -2.35 10.24
N GLU A 187 -14.12 -2.01 11.45
CA GLU A 187 -13.08 -2.78 12.16
C GLU A 187 -13.52 -4.23 12.43
N TRP A 188 -14.74 -4.41 12.93
CA TRP A 188 -15.30 -5.73 13.19
C TRP A 188 -15.32 -6.63 11.94
N ILE A 189 -15.67 -6.09 10.76
CA ILE A 189 -15.66 -6.85 9.51
C ILE A 189 -14.24 -7.25 9.10
N LEU A 190 -13.27 -6.35 9.26
CA LEU A 190 -11.87 -6.64 8.93
C LEU A 190 -11.35 -7.79 9.79
N GLU A 191 -11.66 -7.78 11.09
CA GLU A 191 -11.30 -8.87 12.01
C GLU A 191 -12.00 -10.18 11.64
N LYS A 192 -13.32 -10.16 11.44
CA LYS A 192 -14.11 -11.39 11.17
C LYS A 192 -13.76 -12.06 9.85
N LEU A 193 -13.46 -11.28 8.81
CA LEU A 193 -13.11 -11.79 7.49
C LEU A 193 -11.59 -11.90 7.27
N ASN A 194 -10.78 -11.55 8.27
CA ASN A 194 -9.33 -11.51 8.21
C ASN A 194 -8.79 -10.71 7.00
N LEU A 195 -9.24 -9.45 6.91
CA LEU A 195 -8.95 -8.53 5.81
C LEU A 195 -8.04 -7.39 6.26
N VAL A 196 -7.09 -7.02 5.38
CA VAL A 196 -6.29 -5.80 5.52
C VAL A 196 -6.83 -4.74 4.57
N TYR A 197 -7.34 -3.65 5.15
CA TYR A 197 -7.80 -2.51 4.37
C TYR A 197 -6.62 -1.78 3.70
N LYS A 198 -6.61 -1.77 2.37
CA LYS A 198 -5.64 -1.02 1.56
C LYS A 198 -6.34 0.18 0.92
N PRO A 199 -6.04 1.42 1.35
CA PRO A 199 -6.61 2.61 0.72
C PRO A 199 -6.16 2.71 -0.74
N LEU A 200 -6.89 3.49 -1.53
CA LEU A 200 -6.45 3.83 -2.88
C LEU A 200 -5.17 4.68 -2.75
N PRO A 201 -4.07 4.32 -3.45
CA PRO A 201 -2.85 5.12 -3.42
C PRO A 201 -3.10 6.51 -3.98
N GLU A 202 -2.27 7.48 -3.61
CA GLU A 202 -2.33 8.81 -4.19
C GLU A 202 -1.86 8.80 -5.66
N LEU A 203 -2.37 9.75 -6.44
CA LEU A 203 -1.92 9.96 -7.82
C LEU A 203 -0.46 10.43 -7.84
N PRO A 204 0.35 10.03 -8.84
CA PRO A 204 0.01 9.21 -10.00
C PRO A 204 0.09 7.69 -9.74
N TYR A 205 -0.87 6.94 -10.28
CA TYR A 205 -0.94 5.48 -10.09
C TYR A 205 0.15 4.69 -10.83
N GLN A 206 0.78 5.28 -11.85
CA GLN A 206 1.73 4.60 -12.72
C GLN A 206 3.16 5.01 -12.40
N VAL A 207 4.03 4.01 -12.25
CA VAL A 207 5.46 4.21 -12.00
C VAL A 207 6.19 4.40 -13.32
N THR A 208 6.50 5.65 -13.65
CA THR A 208 7.30 6.03 -14.83
C THR A 208 8.79 6.05 -14.46
N ARG A 209 9.66 5.68 -15.41
CA ARG A 209 11.13 5.72 -15.23
C ARG A 209 11.61 7.12 -14.86
N LYS A 210 11.16 8.15 -15.58
CA LYS A 210 11.53 9.56 -15.37
C LYS A 210 11.18 10.03 -13.95
N ASP A 211 9.95 9.80 -13.51
CA ASP A 211 9.50 10.23 -12.18
C ASP A 211 10.22 9.48 -11.07
N SER A 212 10.44 8.18 -11.26
CA SER A 212 11.19 7.37 -10.30
C SER A 212 12.64 7.83 -10.18
N LEU A 213 13.30 8.10 -11.30
CA LEU A 213 14.65 8.66 -11.29
C LEU A 213 14.70 10.01 -10.60
N ARG A 214 13.75 10.91 -10.87
CA ARG A 214 13.66 12.20 -10.19
C ARG A 214 13.56 12.02 -8.67
N ARG A 215 12.68 11.12 -8.20
CA ARG A 215 12.54 10.80 -6.76
C ARG A 215 13.81 10.21 -6.16
N LEU A 216 14.49 9.31 -6.88
CA LEU A 216 15.74 8.70 -6.41
C LEU A 216 16.87 9.74 -6.34
N THR A 217 16.97 10.63 -7.33
CA THR A 217 17.93 11.73 -7.33
C THR A 217 17.63 12.72 -6.20
N GLU A 218 16.38 13.09 -6.00
CA GLU A 218 15.96 13.95 -4.89
C GLU A 218 16.32 13.32 -3.54
N LYS A 219 16.03 12.03 -3.35
CA LYS A 219 16.41 11.29 -2.15
C LYS A 219 17.92 11.31 -1.93
N HIS A 220 18.70 11.03 -2.97
CA HIS A 220 20.17 11.05 -2.89
C HIS A 220 20.72 12.44 -2.54
N CYS A 221 20.19 13.50 -3.16
CA CYS A 221 20.55 14.87 -2.83
C CYS A 221 20.20 15.21 -1.37
N ASN A 222 19.04 14.77 -0.88
CA ASN A 222 18.63 15.00 0.50
C ASN A 222 19.55 14.26 1.48
N GLU A 223 19.91 13.00 1.19
CA GLU A 223 20.88 12.23 1.98
C GLU A 223 22.24 12.95 2.02
N PHE A 224 22.73 13.43 0.88
CA PHE A 224 23.98 14.19 0.80
C PHE A 224 23.94 15.53 1.55
N VAL A 225 22.83 16.26 1.49
CA VAL A 225 22.63 17.50 2.26
C VAL A 225 22.63 17.17 3.75
N GLN A 226 21.96 16.10 4.16
CA GLN A 226 21.90 15.68 5.56
C GLN A 226 23.29 15.33 6.10
N GLU A 227 24.10 14.59 5.33
CA GLU A 227 25.48 14.27 5.71
C GLU A 227 26.32 15.53 5.94
N LYS A 228 26.20 16.54 5.07
CA LYS A 228 26.88 17.83 5.25
C LYS A 228 26.41 18.58 6.50
N LEU A 229 25.10 18.61 6.73
CA LEU A 229 24.52 19.23 7.92
C LEU A 229 24.98 18.52 9.19
N ASP A 230 25.09 17.19 9.17
CA ASP A 230 25.55 16.40 10.31
C ASP A 230 27.04 16.61 10.59
N ILE A 231 27.88 16.76 9.55
CA ILE A 231 29.30 17.14 9.70
C ILE A 231 29.40 18.53 10.33
N TYR A 232 28.71 19.52 9.77
CA TYR A 232 28.73 20.88 10.28
C TYR A 232 28.19 20.98 11.70
N LYS A 233 27.14 20.21 12.03
CA LYS A 233 26.62 20.12 13.39
C LYS A 233 27.65 19.56 14.38
N LYS A 234 28.50 18.62 13.97
CA LYS A 234 29.61 18.13 14.80
C LYS A 234 30.68 19.20 15.00
N GLU A 235 30.99 19.99 13.97
CA GLU A 235 31.92 21.12 14.08
C GLU A 235 31.40 22.19 15.03
N LEU A 236 30.13 22.58 14.89
CA LEU A 236 29.48 23.54 15.79
C LEU A 236 29.43 23.04 17.24
N LYS A 237 29.20 21.75 17.47
CA LYS A 237 29.27 21.17 18.82
C LYS A 237 30.66 21.29 19.44
N LYS A 238 31.73 21.18 18.65
CA LYS A 238 33.09 21.41 19.15
C LYS A 238 33.30 22.88 19.53
N LEU A 239 32.91 23.81 18.66
CA LEU A 239 33.00 25.25 18.92
C LEU A 239 32.11 25.72 20.08
N GLN A 240 31.00 25.03 20.32
CA GLN A 240 30.08 25.32 21.42
C GLN A 240 30.77 25.22 22.79
N LYS A 241 31.75 24.32 22.93
CA LYS A 241 32.57 24.23 24.15
C LYS A 241 33.34 25.52 24.39
N ASP A 242 34.11 25.96 23.39
CA ASP A 242 34.97 27.13 23.49
C ASP A 242 34.13 28.39 23.71
N PHE A 243 32.98 28.48 23.04
CA PHE A 243 31.99 29.55 23.25
C PHE A 243 31.50 29.64 24.70
N TYR A 244 31.17 28.52 25.36
CA TYR A 244 30.69 28.58 26.75
C TYR A 244 31.80 28.94 27.75
N ILE A 245 33.06 28.60 27.45
CA ILE A 245 34.22 29.00 28.26
C ILE A 245 34.38 30.53 28.17
N GLU A 246 34.48 31.07 26.95
CA GLU A 246 34.59 32.52 26.74
C GLU A 246 33.39 33.28 27.31
N LYS A 247 32.19 32.70 27.20
CA LYS A 247 30.97 33.29 27.76
C LYS A 247 31.06 33.39 29.28
N ALA A 248 31.53 32.35 29.97
CA ALA A 248 31.67 32.37 31.42
C ALA A 248 32.70 33.41 31.87
N GLU A 249 33.81 33.55 31.14
CA GLU A 249 34.85 34.56 31.40
C GLU A 249 34.31 35.99 31.20
N LYS A 250 33.61 36.25 30.08
CA LYS A 250 33.01 37.56 29.80
C LYS A 250 31.93 37.93 30.82
N LEU A 251 31.10 36.97 31.24
CA LEU A 251 30.10 37.20 32.29
C LEU A 251 30.73 37.53 33.65
N ALA A 252 31.85 36.86 33.99
CA ALA A 252 32.60 37.19 35.20
C ALA A 252 33.22 38.59 35.11
N PHE A 253 33.85 38.93 33.98
CA PHE A 253 34.43 40.25 33.72
C PHE A 253 33.38 41.37 33.82
N ILE A 254 32.22 41.21 33.18
CA ILE A 254 31.12 42.20 33.25
C ILE A 254 30.70 42.44 34.69
N ARG A 255 30.54 41.36 35.49
CA ARG A 255 30.15 41.46 36.90
C ARG A 255 31.20 42.21 37.73
N GLU A 256 32.49 41.95 37.51
CA GLU A 256 33.59 42.64 38.20
C GLU A 256 33.62 44.14 37.86
N GLU A 257 33.45 44.50 36.59
CA GLU A 257 33.41 45.89 36.13
C GLU A 257 32.18 46.65 36.68
N GLU A 258 31.00 46.01 36.72
CA GLU A 258 29.79 46.60 37.30
C GLU A 258 29.98 46.93 38.79
N ILE A 259 30.62 46.03 39.54
CA ILE A 259 30.96 46.23 40.96
C ILE A 259 31.98 47.36 41.10
N ALA A 260 33.02 47.38 40.26
CA ALA A 260 34.04 48.43 40.26
C ALA A 260 33.45 49.83 39.96
N CYS A 261 32.43 49.90 39.11
CA CYS A 261 31.69 51.12 38.79
C CYS A 261 30.63 51.49 39.86
N GLY A 262 30.46 50.70 40.91
CA GLY A 262 29.49 50.94 42.00
C GLY A 262 28.03 50.70 41.63
N LEU A 263 27.77 49.97 40.53
CA LEU A 263 26.43 49.59 40.10
C LEU A 263 26.00 48.27 40.77
N GLN A 264 24.69 48.05 40.86
CA GLN A 264 24.16 46.76 41.29
C GLN A 264 24.43 45.71 40.19
N PRO A 265 24.96 44.51 40.51
CA PRO A 265 25.33 43.52 39.50
C PRO A 265 24.13 43.02 38.70
N SER A 266 24.19 43.13 37.38
CA SER A 266 23.14 42.65 36.47
C SER A 266 23.25 41.16 36.20
N VAL A 267 24.48 40.62 36.24
CA VAL A 267 24.76 39.19 36.02
C VAL A 267 24.85 38.49 37.36
N SER A 268 24.04 37.45 37.59
CA SER A 268 24.07 36.67 38.84
C SER A 268 25.21 35.65 38.87
N GLU A 269 25.63 35.22 40.07
CA GLU A 269 26.63 34.15 40.21
C GLU A 269 26.10 32.80 39.72
N GLU A 270 24.79 32.61 39.80
CA GLU A 270 24.08 31.44 39.30
C GLU A 270 24.18 31.32 37.78
N ASP A 271 24.11 32.44 37.05
CA ASP A 271 24.27 32.48 35.60
C ASP A 271 25.69 32.07 35.15
N ILE A 272 26.69 32.50 35.92
CA ILE A 272 28.09 32.12 35.70
C ILE A 272 28.29 30.63 36.03
N ALA A 273 27.71 30.13 37.11
CA ALA A 273 27.77 28.72 37.48
C ALA A 273 27.07 27.83 36.44
N TYR A 274 25.89 28.24 35.95
CA TYR A 274 25.13 27.55 34.93
C TYR A 274 25.87 27.48 33.59
N THR A 275 26.49 28.58 33.15
CA THR A 275 27.30 28.59 31.92
C THR A 275 28.56 27.72 32.04
N LYS A 276 29.21 27.71 33.20
CA LYS A 276 30.32 26.78 33.51
C LYS A 276 29.86 25.32 33.52
N GLN A 277 28.66 25.04 34.03
CA GLN A 277 28.07 23.69 33.99
C GLN A 277 27.79 23.25 32.55
N LYS A 278 27.22 24.14 31.71
CA LYS A 278 27.02 23.86 30.28
C LYS A 278 28.33 23.62 29.53
N ALA A 279 29.40 24.35 29.87
CA ALA A 279 30.73 24.10 29.32
C ALA A 279 31.26 22.69 29.67
N LYS A 280 30.99 22.21 30.90
CA LYS A 280 31.34 20.85 31.35
C LYS A 280 30.48 19.77 30.69
N GLU A 281 29.18 20.00 30.55
CA GLU A 281 28.27 19.08 29.86
C GLU A 281 28.67 18.87 28.39
N CYS A 282 29.15 19.93 27.72
CA CYS A 282 29.68 19.86 26.36
C CYS A 282 31.06 19.16 26.24
N GLN A 283 31.71 18.77 27.35
CA GLN A 283 32.97 18.00 27.34
C GLN A 283 32.77 16.48 27.34
N THR A 284 31.60 16.00 27.81
CA THR A 284 31.15 14.59 27.76
C THR A 284 30.51 14.25 26.42
#